data_AF-B2TMU3-F1
#
_entry.id   AF-B2TMU3-F1
#
_cell.length_a   1.000
_cell.length_b   1.000
_cell.length_c   1.000
_cell.angle_alpha   90.00
_cell.angle_beta   90.00
_cell.angle_gamma   90.00
#
_symmetry.space_group_name_H-M   'P 1'
#
loop_
_entity.id
_entity.type
_entity.pdbx_description
1 polymer ?
#
loop_
_entity_poly.entity_id
_entity_poly.type
_entity_poly.pdbx_seq_one_letter_code
_entity_poly.pdbx_strand_id
1 'polypeptide(L)'
;MQLKDYVPSFLSGDKILSKVYEEQQKQIDSTNADIQDLINQCFVETATWGLDTWEKELGIQSNIGDSYSIRRSRILAKLRGQGTTTIEAIKNICKSFVEDVEVIEHNSEYYFQINLLSHSGFSKGFDTLYDSIREVKPSHLNTNYILRAITETDFRVVMVGLQGEIIKTFPWTPNNLAYKADVKIPLMQPKSFENIRTYPVEEGL
;
A
#
# COMPACT_ATOMS: atom_id res chain seq x y z
N MET A 1 27.92 -43.60 5.61
CA MET A 1 27.02 -44.60 5.01
C MET A 1 27.30 -44.60 3.52
N GLN A 2 27.55 -45.76 2.91
CA GLN A 2 28.03 -45.85 1.52
C GLN A 2 26.93 -46.36 0.59
N LEU A 3 26.93 -45.92 -0.66
CA LEU A 3 25.94 -46.26 -1.68
C LEU A 3 25.85 -47.76 -1.91
N LYS A 4 26.98 -48.46 -1.81
CA LYS A 4 27.08 -49.92 -1.92
C LYS A 4 26.28 -50.67 -0.83
N ASP A 5 25.98 -50.01 0.29
CA ASP A 5 25.21 -50.61 1.40
C ASP A 5 23.71 -50.65 1.07
N TYR A 6 23.27 -49.93 0.02
CA TYR A 6 21.87 -49.84 -0.43
C TYR A 6 21.49 -50.84 -1.52
N VAL A 7 22.47 -51.59 -2.03
CA VAL A 7 22.27 -52.56 -3.12
C VAL A 7 22.51 -53.99 -2.64
N PRO A 8 21.80 -54.99 -3.21
CA PRO A 8 22.00 -56.39 -2.89
C PRO A 8 23.47 -56.85 -2.94
N SER A 9 23.84 -57.77 -2.04
CA SER A 9 25.22 -58.25 -1.86
C SER A 9 25.86 -58.86 -3.11
N PHE A 10 25.06 -59.43 -4.02
CA PHE A 10 25.58 -59.98 -5.28
C PHE A 10 25.99 -58.90 -6.29
N LEU A 11 25.43 -57.68 -6.21
CA LEU A 11 25.81 -56.54 -7.04
C LEU A 11 26.99 -55.78 -6.45
N SER A 12 27.07 -55.68 -5.12
CA SER A 12 28.21 -55.02 -4.46
C SER A 12 29.50 -55.85 -4.51
N GLY A 13 29.40 -57.16 -4.73
CA GLY A 13 30.54 -58.05 -4.93
C GLY A 13 31.16 -58.04 -6.33
N ASP A 14 30.48 -57.51 -7.34
CA ASP A 14 31.03 -57.38 -8.70
C ASP A 14 32.07 -56.25 -8.75
N LYS A 15 33.27 -56.56 -9.23
CA LYS A 15 34.40 -55.62 -9.35
C LYS A 15 34.08 -54.40 -10.20
N ILE A 16 33.27 -54.54 -11.25
CA ILE A 16 32.91 -53.43 -12.13
C ILE A 16 31.93 -52.50 -11.41
N LEU A 17 30.86 -53.07 -10.84
CA LEU A 17 29.83 -52.29 -10.15
C LEU A 17 30.34 -51.65 -8.86
N SER A 18 31.17 -52.34 -8.09
CA SER A 18 31.85 -51.77 -6.91
C SER A 18 32.59 -50.47 -7.27
N LYS A 19 33.33 -50.46 -8.38
CA LYS A 19 34.07 -49.27 -8.83
C LYS A 19 33.14 -48.15 -9.30
N VAL A 20 32.03 -48.48 -9.95
CA VAL A 20 31.00 -47.51 -10.33
C VAL A 20 30.38 -46.85 -9.09
N TYR A 21 30.01 -47.65 -8.09
CA TYR A 21 29.44 -47.13 -6.84
C TYR A 21 30.43 -46.27 -6.06
N GLU A 22 31.73 -46.58 -6.09
CA GLU A 22 32.76 -45.73 -5.46
C GLU A 22 32.87 -44.35 -6.13
N GLU A 23 32.82 -44.26 -7.45
CA GLU A 23 32.85 -42.97 -8.14
C GLU A 23 31.54 -42.20 -7.94
N GLN A 24 30.38 -42.87 -7.95
CA GLN A 24 29.09 -42.26 -7.63
C GLN A 24 29.05 -41.75 -6.20
N GLN A 25 29.64 -42.47 -5.24
CA GLN A 25 29.70 -42.04 -3.85
C GLN A 25 30.40 -40.68 -3.71
N LYS A 26 31.52 -40.45 -4.41
CA LYS A 26 32.23 -39.16 -4.37
C LYS A 26 31.35 -38.00 -4.84
N GLN A 27 30.56 -38.22 -5.89
CA GLN A 27 29.65 -37.20 -6.42
C GLN A 27 28.52 -36.89 -5.44
N ILE A 28 27.94 -37.93 -4.82
CA ILE A 28 26.91 -37.78 -3.80
C ILE A 28 27.45 -37.05 -2.57
N ASP A 29 28.65 -37.42 -2.11
CA ASP A 29 29.30 -36.77 -0.97
C ASP A 29 29.57 -35.29 -1.25
N SER A 30 30.07 -34.96 -2.44
CA SER A 30 30.26 -33.57 -2.88
C SER A 30 28.94 -32.81 -2.90
N THR A 31 27.90 -33.38 -3.51
CA THR A 31 26.58 -32.74 -3.61
C THR A 31 25.97 -32.53 -2.22
N ASN A 32 26.11 -33.51 -1.32
CA ASN A 32 25.65 -33.37 0.06
C ASN A 32 26.43 -32.27 0.80
N ALA A 33 27.74 -32.14 0.58
CA ALA A 33 28.54 -31.07 1.14
C ALA A 33 28.08 -29.69 0.61
N ASP A 34 27.80 -29.57 -0.69
CA ASP A 34 27.30 -28.34 -1.31
C ASP A 34 25.92 -27.96 -0.75
N ILE A 35 25.03 -28.94 -0.56
CA ILE A 35 23.72 -28.72 0.07
C ILE A 35 23.89 -28.21 1.50
N GLN A 36 24.79 -28.83 2.28
CA GLN A 36 25.04 -28.40 3.66
C GLN A 36 25.66 -27.00 3.69
N ASP A 37 26.58 -26.66 2.79
CA ASP A 37 27.12 -25.30 2.69
C ASP A 37 26.02 -24.28 2.36
N LEU A 38 25.12 -24.60 1.43
CA LEU A 38 23.98 -23.75 1.08
C LEU A 38 23.05 -23.53 2.29
N ILE A 39 22.71 -24.59 3.02
CA ILE A 39 21.91 -24.49 4.25
C ILE A 39 22.62 -23.61 5.29
N ASN A 40 23.94 -23.76 5.43
CA ASN A 40 24.72 -22.93 6.34
C ASN A 40 24.70 -21.44 5.94
N GLN A 41 24.54 -21.10 4.66
CA GLN A 41 24.37 -19.71 4.24
C GLN A 41 22.99 -19.13 4.58
N CYS A 42 21.97 -19.98 4.77
CA CYS A 42 20.62 -19.56 5.15
C CYS A 42 20.50 -19.09 6.61
N PHE A 43 21.53 -19.31 7.44
CA PHE A 43 21.55 -18.83 8.82
C PHE A 43 22.70 -17.84 9.03
N VAL A 44 22.40 -16.67 9.59
CA VAL A 44 23.39 -15.60 9.79
C VAL A 44 24.58 -16.08 10.62
N GLU A 45 24.35 -16.93 11.63
CA GLU A 45 25.41 -17.40 12.52
C GLU A 45 26.47 -18.26 11.80
N THR A 46 26.08 -18.99 10.76
CA THR A 46 26.95 -19.90 10.00
C THR A 46 27.38 -19.33 8.65
N ALA A 47 26.65 -18.35 8.10
CA ALA A 47 26.90 -17.79 6.77
C ALA A 47 28.29 -17.17 6.61
N THR A 48 28.94 -17.43 5.49
CA THR A 48 30.26 -16.91 5.12
C THR A 48 30.13 -16.01 3.89
N TRP A 49 30.05 -16.58 2.70
CA TRP A 49 29.85 -15.84 1.45
C TRP A 49 28.41 -15.36 1.29
N GLY A 50 27.43 -16.02 1.93
CA GLY A 50 26.03 -15.60 1.92
C GLY A 50 25.75 -14.30 2.69
N LEU A 51 26.72 -13.79 3.46
CA LEU A 51 26.57 -12.53 4.21
C LEU A 51 26.35 -11.32 3.29
N ASP A 52 26.89 -11.35 2.07
CA ASP A 52 26.70 -10.29 1.09
C ASP A 52 25.21 -10.14 0.71
N THR A 53 24.51 -11.28 0.58
CA THR A 53 23.07 -11.31 0.31
C THR A 53 22.28 -10.76 1.50
N TRP A 54 22.61 -11.18 2.72
CA TRP A 54 21.96 -10.67 3.94
C TRP A 54 22.11 -9.16 4.11
N GLU A 55 23.31 -8.62 3.86
CA GLU A 55 23.56 -7.18 3.93
C GLU A 55 22.77 -6.42 2.89
N LYS A 56 22.67 -6.96 1.67
CA LYS A 56 21.86 -6.36 0.59
C LYS A 56 20.38 -6.32 0.95
N GLU A 57 19.82 -7.42 1.46
CA GLU A 57 18.40 -7.50 1.86
C GLU A 57 18.07 -6.53 3.01
N LEU A 58 19.00 -6.32 3.94
CA LEU A 58 18.82 -5.42 5.08
C LEU A 58 19.27 -3.97 4.82
N GLY A 59 19.71 -3.65 3.60
CA GLY A 59 20.21 -2.33 3.24
C GLY A 59 21.47 -1.91 4.00
N ILE A 60 22.28 -2.87 4.47
CA ILE A 60 23.53 -2.63 5.18
C ILE A 60 24.65 -2.44 4.14
N GLN A 61 25.44 -1.38 4.28
CA GLN A 61 26.60 -1.17 3.42
C GLN A 61 27.68 -2.21 3.73
N SER A 62 27.97 -3.06 2.76
CA SER A 62 29.02 -4.08 2.88
C SER A 62 30.40 -3.44 2.87
N ASN A 63 31.29 -3.93 3.75
CA ASN A 63 32.69 -3.54 3.78
C ASN A 63 33.56 -4.81 3.78
N ILE A 64 34.30 -4.98 2.67
CA ILE A 64 35.07 -6.19 2.34
C ILE A 64 36.24 -6.41 3.32
N GLY A 65 36.67 -5.37 4.03
CA GLY A 65 37.75 -5.46 5.03
C GLY A 65 37.32 -6.03 6.39
N ASP A 66 36.03 -6.24 6.64
CA ASP A 66 35.53 -6.69 7.94
C ASP A 66 35.55 -8.20 8.10
N SER A 67 35.83 -8.67 9.33
CA SER A 67 35.72 -10.09 9.66
C SER A 67 34.27 -10.57 9.64
N TYR A 68 34.05 -11.84 9.31
CA TYR A 68 32.71 -12.44 9.31
C TYR A 68 31.98 -12.27 10.64
N SER A 69 32.68 -12.35 11.78
CA SER A 69 32.06 -12.17 13.10
C SER A 69 31.48 -10.77 13.30
N ILE A 70 32.17 -9.73 12.83
CA ILE A 70 31.70 -8.36 12.91
C ILE A 70 30.50 -8.17 11.99
N ARG A 71 30.58 -8.66 10.74
CA ARG A 71 29.48 -8.61 9.77
C ARG A 71 28.21 -9.28 10.30
N ARG A 72 28.33 -10.51 10.82
CA ARG A 72 27.23 -11.25 11.47
C ARG A 72 26.62 -10.47 12.64
N SER A 73 27.45 -9.85 13.48
CA SER A 73 26.98 -9.06 14.62
C SER A 73 26.15 -7.85 14.18
N ARG A 74 26.54 -7.16 13.10
CA ARG A 74 25.74 -6.04 12.55
C ARG A 74 24.42 -6.50 11.97
N ILE A 75 24.44 -7.58 11.19
CA ILE A 75 23.23 -8.18 10.60
C ILE A 75 22.25 -8.58 11.72
N LEU A 76 22.73 -9.30 12.73
CA LEU A 76 21.93 -9.69 13.90
C LEU A 76 21.42 -8.47 14.67
N ALA A 77 22.22 -7.42 14.84
CA ALA A 77 21.80 -6.18 15.48
C ALA A 77 20.67 -5.48 14.70
N LYS A 78 20.77 -5.44 13.36
CA LYS A 78 19.73 -4.86 12.49
C LYS A 78 18.44 -5.67 12.53
N LEU A 79 18.54 -7.00 12.46
CA LEU A 79 17.39 -7.91 12.59
C LEU A 79 16.68 -7.76 13.95
N ARG A 80 17.45 -7.65 15.04
CA ARG A 80 16.88 -7.41 16.39
C ARG A 80 16.29 -6.01 16.51
N GLY A 81 16.93 -5.01 15.89
CA GLY A 81 16.53 -3.60 15.93
C GLY A 81 15.27 -3.28 15.12
N GLN A 82 14.93 -4.09 14.11
CA GLN A 82 13.65 -3.96 13.41
C GLN A 82 12.45 -4.32 14.29
N GLY A 83 12.67 -5.02 15.41
CA GLY A 83 11.64 -5.35 16.38
C GLY A 83 10.53 -6.25 15.81
N THR A 84 9.57 -6.59 16.66
CA THR A 84 8.29 -7.16 16.22
C THR A 84 7.34 -6.00 16.02
N THR A 85 6.66 -5.94 14.89
CA THR A 85 5.63 -4.94 14.63
C THR A 85 4.46 -5.17 15.56
N THR A 86 4.47 -4.50 16.70
CA THR A 86 3.37 -4.54 17.66
C THR A 86 2.29 -3.56 17.23
N ILE A 87 1.06 -3.83 17.66
CA ILE A 87 -0.08 -2.91 17.53
C ILE A 87 0.30 -1.51 18.06
N GLU A 88 1.05 -1.45 19.16
CA GLU A 88 1.52 -0.20 19.75
C GLU A 88 2.50 0.56 18.86
N ALA A 89 3.43 -0.14 18.20
CA ALA A 89 4.36 0.47 17.25
C ALA A 89 3.60 1.11 16.07
N ILE A 90 2.63 0.40 15.49
CA ILE A 90 1.78 0.92 14.41
C ILE A 90 0.98 2.14 14.90
N LYS A 91 0.37 2.06 16.08
CA LYS A 91 -0.38 3.18 16.67
C LYS A 91 0.50 4.41 16.87
N ASN A 92 1.73 4.24 17.38
CA ASN A 92 2.65 5.35 17.62
C ASN A 92 3.09 6.05 16.33
N ILE A 93 3.35 5.28 15.26
CA ILE A 93 3.66 5.84 13.94
C ILE A 93 2.46 6.67 13.45
N CYS A 94 1.26 6.11 13.50
CA CYS A 94 0.05 6.79 13.01
C CYS A 94 -0.30 8.04 13.83
N LYS A 95 -0.08 8.03 15.15
CA LYS A 95 -0.33 9.17 16.06
C LYS A 95 0.50 10.41 15.74
N SER A 96 1.59 10.27 14.99
CA SER A 96 2.40 11.40 14.54
C SER A 96 1.72 12.18 13.40
N PHE A 97 0.72 11.59 12.74
CA PHE A 97 -0.01 12.19 11.61
C PHE A 97 -1.47 12.51 11.94
N VAL A 98 -2.08 11.76 12.85
CA VAL A 98 -3.51 11.83 13.18
C VAL A 98 -3.69 11.80 14.71
N GLU A 99 -4.66 12.55 15.21
CA GLU A 99 -4.97 12.68 16.65
C GLU A 99 -5.38 11.34 17.26
N ASP A 100 -6.37 10.68 16.66
CA ASP A 100 -6.93 9.44 17.17
C ASP A 100 -6.73 8.27 16.20
N VAL A 101 -6.17 7.18 16.75
CA VAL A 101 -5.83 5.98 15.98
C VAL A 101 -6.24 4.73 16.74
N GLU A 102 -7.00 3.88 16.06
CA GLU A 102 -7.32 2.54 16.50
C GLU A 102 -6.82 1.52 15.48
N VAL A 103 -6.27 0.41 15.98
CA VAL A 103 -5.74 -0.67 15.16
C VAL A 103 -6.42 -1.96 15.60
N ILE A 104 -7.03 -2.66 14.66
CA ILE A 104 -7.82 -3.87 14.86
C ILE A 104 -7.19 -4.99 14.03
N GLU A 105 -6.81 -6.10 14.67
CA GLU A 105 -6.23 -7.25 13.99
C GLU A 105 -7.30 -8.28 13.62
N HIS A 106 -7.31 -8.68 12.36
CA HIS A 106 -8.16 -9.76 11.83
C HIS A 106 -7.26 -10.95 11.46
N ASN A 107 -6.71 -11.61 12.49
CA ASN A 107 -5.70 -12.66 12.33
C ASN A 107 -6.16 -13.85 11.46
N SER A 108 -7.46 -14.19 11.49
CA SER A 108 -8.05 -15.25 10.65
C SER A 108 -8.04 -14.92 9.16
N GLU A 109 -8.03 -13.63 8.81
CA GLU A 109 -8.14 -13.13 7.43
C GLU A 109 -6.82 -12.54 6.94
N TYR A 110 -5.73 -12.68 7.71
CA TYR A 110 -4.39 -12.17 7.40
C TYR A 110 -4.34 -10.67 7.09
N TYR A 111 -5.12 -9.85 7.80
CA TYR A 111 -5.01 -8.39 7.69
C TYR A 111 -5.22 -7.68 9.01
N PHE A 112 -4.82 -6.42 9.06
CA PHE A 112 -5.21 -5.50 10.12
C PHE A 112 -5.79 -4.22 9.53
N GLN A 113 -6.69 -3.61 10.30
CA GLN A 113 -7.37 -2.39 9.95
C GLN A 113 -6.86 -1.25 10.83
N ILE A 114 -6.50 -0.12 10.21
CA ILE A 114 -6.13 1.11 10.89
C ILE A 114 -7.28 2.11 10.71
N ASN A 115 -7.97 2.41 11.80
CA ASN A 115 -8.97 3.45 11.88
C ASN A 115 -8.27 4.75 12.28
N LEU A 116 -8.26 5.71 11.36
CA LEU A 116 -7.69 7.04 11.54
C LEU A 116 -8.86 8.02 11.69
N LEU A 117 -8.93 8.67 12.85
CA LEU A 117 -9.97 9.62 13.18
C LEU A 117 -9.34 11.01 13.37
N SER A 118 -9.86 12.00 12.66
CA SER A 118 -9.41 13.39 12.78
C SER A 118 -10.59 14.34 12.95
N HIS A 119 -10.47 15.25 13.92
CA HIS A 119 -11.44 16.33 14.13
C HIS A 119 -11.07 17.61 13.36
N SER A 120 -9.77 17.84 13.19
CA SER A 120 -9.21 19.01 12.47
C SER A 120 -9.12 18.81 10.95
N GLY A 121 -9.42 17.61 10.46
CA GLY A 121 -9.24 17.22 9.07
C GLY A 121 -7.84 16.69 8.79
N PHE A 122 -7.71 15.99 7.67
CA PHE A 122 -6.49 15.31 7.29
C PHE A 122 -5.53 16.23 6.53
N SER A 123 -4.29 16.38 7.01
CA SER A 123 -3.24 17.18 6.37
C SER A 123 -2.57 16.43 5.20
N LYS A 124 -1.78 17.14 4.37
CA LYS A 124 -0.98 16.49 3.31
C LYS A 124 0.15 15.68 3.97
N GLY A 125 0.36 14.44 3.54
CA GLY A 125 1.44 13.58 4.09
C GLY A 125 1.11 12.11 4.26
N PHE A 126 -0.04 11.63 3.78
CA PHE A 126 -0.41 10.21 3.89
C PHE A 126 0.53 9.28 3.15
N ASP A 127 1.16 9.74 2.06
CA ASP A 127 2.15 8.92 1.34
C ASP A 127 3.28 8.47 2.29
N THR A 128 3.78 9.39 3.12
CA THR A 128 4.82 9.09 4.11
C THR A 128 4.32 8.14 5.21
N LEU A 129 3.07 8.29 5.65
CA LEU A 129 2.45 7.35 6.60
C LEU A 129 2.29 5.96 5.98
N TYR A 130 1.84 5.86 4.73
CA TYR A 130 1.69 4.59 4.02
C TYR A 130 3.03 3.89 3.83
N ASP A 131 4.08 4.63 3.45
CA ASP A 131 5.42 4.07 3.30
C ASP A 131 5.99 3.60 4.65
N SER A 132 5.83 4.38 5.71
CA SER A 132 6.27 4.01 7.06
C SER A 132 5.57 2.73 7.55
N ILE A 133 4.25 2.64 7.33
CA ILE A 133 3.49 1.44 7.70
C ILE A 133 3.88 0.27 6.81
N ARG A 134 4.13 0.46 5.51
CA ARG A 134 4.57 -0.60 4.60
C ARG A 134 5.92 -1.19 5.01
N GLU A 135 6.85 -0.35 5.46
CA GLU A 135 8.17 -0.79 5.93
C GLU A 135 8.09 -1.62 7.22
N VAL A 136 7.27 -1.16 8.18
CA VAL A 136 7.15 -1.80 9.48
C VAL A 136 6.24 -3.03 9.41
N LYS A 137 5.22 -3.03 8.55
CA LYS A 137 4.26 -4.12 8.43
C LYS A 137 4.91 -5.45 8.02
N PRO A 138 4.48 -6.59 8.60
CA PRO A 138 4.86 -7.91 8.10
C PRO A 138 4.34 -8.15 6.68
N SER A 139 5.21 -8.66 5.80
CA SER A 139 4.92 -8.87 4.37
C SER A 139 3.72 -9.79 4.10
N HIS A 140 3.39 -10.69 5.02
CA HIS A 140 2.32 -11.68 4.88
C HIS A 140 0.95 -11.20 5.36
N LEU A 141 0.84 -9.98 5.91
CA LEU A 141 -0.43 -9.40 6.30
C LEU A 141 -0.89 -8.40 5.24
N ASN A 142 -2.17 -8.07 5.14
CA ASN A 142 -2.68 -6.92 4.39
C ASN A 142 -3.08 -5.75 5.32
N THR A 143 -3.16 -4.52 4.81
CA THR A 143 -3.51 -3.33 5.62
C THR A 143 -4.66 -2.58 4.99
N ASN A 144 -5.72 -2.40 5.76
CA ASN A 144 -6.88 -1.59 5.38
C ASN A 144 -6.88 -0.29 6.17
N TYR A 145 -7.12 0.83 5.50
CA TYR A 145 -7.21 2.14 6.13
C TYR A 145 -8.64 2.65 6.09
N ILE A 146 -9.17 3.07 7.24
CA ILE A 146 -10.44 3.78 7.33
C ILE A 146 -10.14 5.20 7.80
N LEU A 147 -10.38 6.17 6.91
CA LEU A 147 -10.22 7.59 7.19
C LEU A 147 -11.58 8.18 7.56
N ARG A 148 -11.71 8.70 8.79
CA ARG A 148 -12.90 9.41 9.23
C ARG A 148 -12.53 10.82 9.69
N ALA A 149 -13.03 11.82 8.96
CA ALA A 149 -12.97 13.21 9.37
C ALA A 149 -14.31 13.59 9.99
N ILE A 150 -14.30 14.05 11.25
CA ILE A 150 -15.49 14.58 11.93
C ILE A 150 -15.34 16.09 12.02
N THR A 151 -16.06 16.81 11.17
CA THR A 151 -16.12 18.28 11.25
C THR A 151 -17.35 18.70 12.05
N GLU A 152 -17.16 19.50 13.09
CA GLU A 152 -18.26 20.07 13.89
C GLU A 152 -18.97 21.26 13.21
N THR A 153 -18.56 21.60 11.99
CA THR A 153 -19.08 22.77 11.25
C THR A 153 -20.23 22.39 10.32
N ASP A 154 -21.22 23.28 10.20
CA ASP A 154 -22.28 23.18 9.20
C ASP A 154 -21.66 23.20 7.80
N PHE A 155 -21.79 22.09 7.07
CA PHE A 155 -21.43 22.04 5.65
C PHE A 155 -22.44 22.88 4.85
N ARG A 156 -22.01 24.07 4.40
CA ARG A 156 -22.85 24.99 3.62
C ARG A 156 -22.38 25.02 2.16
N VAL A 157 -23.26 24.58 1.26
CA VAL A 157 -23.05 24.71 -0.19
C VAL A 157 -23.76 25.96 -0.66
N VAL A 158 -23.00 26.94 -1.16
CA VAL A 158 -23.57 28.15 -1.76
C VAL A 158 -23.59 27.98 -3.27
N MET A 159 -24.79 28.07 -3.85
CA MET A 159 -25.00 28.09 -5.29
C MET A 159 -25.29 29.53 -5.74
N VAL A 160 -24.53 30.05 -6.70
CA VAL A 160 -24.77 31.36 -7.31
C VAL A 160 -25.25 31.14 -8.74
N GLY A 161 -26.51 31.51 -9.00
CA GLY A 161 -27.07 31.53 -10.35
C GLY A 161 -27.05 32.95 -10.92
N LEU A 162 -26.43 33.14 -12.08
CA LEU A 162 -26.55 34.37 -12.86
C LEU A 162 -27.60 34.15 -13.95
N GLN A 163 -28.66 34.96 -13.93
CA GLN A 163 -29.69 35.00 -14.98
C GLN A 163 -29.71 36.40 -15.59
N GLY A 164 -29.82 36.48 -16.92
CA GLY A 164 -29.92 37.74 -17.64
C GLY A 164 -30.75 37.54 -18.91
N GLU A 165 -31.66 38.48 -19.18
CA GLU A 165 -32.46 38.52 -20.39
C GLU A 165 -32.20 39.80 -21.18
N ILE A 166 -32.24 39.73 -22.51
CA ILE A 166 -32.18 40.89 -23.40
C ILE A 166 -33.52 40.98 -24.13
N ILE A 167 -34.36 41.94 -23.72
CA ILE A 167 -35.64 42.22 -24.38
C ILE A 167 -35.42 43.34 -25.40
N LYS A 168 -35.61 43.04 -26.69
CA LYS A 168 -35.60 44.04 -27.78
C LYS A 168 -37.02 44.26 -28.28
N THR A 169 -37.60 45.42 -28.00
CA THR A 169 -38.93 45.84 -28.49
C THR A 169 -38.78 47.01 -29.49
N PHE A 170 -39.50 46.97 -30.61
CA PHE A 170 -39.57 48.03 -31.63
C PHE A 170 -41.04 48.25 -32.05
N PRO A 171 -41.47 49.43 -32.51
CA PRO A 171 -40.96 50.80 -32.33
C PRO A 171 -41.89 51.70 -31.47
N TRP A 172 -42.95 51.15 -30.85
CA TRP A 172 -43.86 51.90 -29.98
C TRP A 172 -43.82 51.40 -28.53
N THR A 173 -43.60 52.33 -27.60
CA THR A 173 -43.40 52.05 -26.17
C THR A 173 -44.73 52.28 -25.41
N PRO A 174 -45.40 51.22 -24.90
CA PRO A 174 -46.50 51.44 -23.98
C PRO A 174 -45.97 52.01 -22.65
N ASN A 175 -46.72 52.95 -22.06
CA ASN A 175 -46.34 53.62 -20.81
C ASN A 175 -46.35 52.70 -19.57
N ASN A 176 -46.89 51.48 -19.68
CA ASN A 176 -46.93 50.49 -18.62
C ASN A 176 -46.68 49.08 -19.19
N LEU A 177 -45.61 48.44 -18.71
CA LEU A 177 -45.31 47.03 -19.00
C LEU A 177 -45.58 46.22 -17.73
N ALA A 178 -46.51 45.28 -17.79
CA ALA A 178 -46.74 44.31 -16.73
C ALA A 178 -46.22 42.94 -17.19
N TYR A 179 -45.32 42.33 -16.41
CA TYR A 179 -44.84 40.97 -16.64
C TYR A 179 -45.17 40.09 -15.44
N LYS A 180 -45.46 38.82 -15.71
CA LYS A 180 -45.69 37.80 -14.68
C LYS A 180 -44.82 36.60 -15.05
N ALA A 181 -43.74 36.41 -14.32
CA ALA A 181 -42.76 35.34 -14.58
C ALA A 181 -42.78 34.34 -13.42
N ASP A 182 -43.01 33.06 -13.73
CA ASP A 182 -42.88 31.97 -12.78
C ASP A 182 -41.44 31.43 -12.81
N VAL A 183 -40.60 31.89 -11.88
CA VAL A 183 -39.19 31.47 -11.81
C VAL A 183 -39.09 30.10 -11.14
N LYS A 184 -38.64 29.09 -11.90
CA LYS A 184 -38.28 27.77 -11.36
C LYS A 184 -36.78 27.69 -11.19
N ILE A 185 -36.32 27.39 -9.97
CA ILE A 185 -34.88 27.26 -9.63
C ILE A 185 -34.49 25.77 -9.67
N PRO A 186 -33.82 25.28 -10.72
CA PRO A 186 -33.31 23.91 -10.77
C PRO A 186 -31.94 23.77 -10.08
N LEU A 187 -31.63 22.56 -9.62
CA LEU A 187 -30.35 22.18 -8.99
C LEU A 187 -29.13 22.22 -9.96
N MET A 188 -29.34 22.41 -11.26
CA MET A 188 -28.30 22.62 -12.28
C MET A 188 -28.76 23.71 -13.27
N GLN A 189 -27.84 24.54 -13.79
CA GLN A 189 -28.15 25.55 -14.81
C GLN A 189 -28.74 24.90 -16.07
N PRO A 190 -30.00 25.17 -16.45
CA PRO A 190 -30.49 24.85 -17.78
C PRO A 190 -29.97 25.93 -18.72
N LYS A 191 -29.10 25.56 -19.66
CA LYS A 191 -28.43 26.52 -20.57
C LYS A 191 -29.35 27.16 -21.62
N SER A 192 -30.63 26.81 -21.64
CA SER A 192 -31.55 27.24 -22.69
C SER A 192 -32.93 26.81 -22.28
N PHE A 193 -33.83 27.75 -21.95
CA PHE A 193 -35.27 27.56 -22.15
C PHE A 193 -36.03 28.83 -21.75
N GLU A 194 -35.93 29.91 -22.51
CA GLU A 194 -37.00 30.91 -22.50
C GLU A 194 -36.94 31.72 -23.80
N ASN A 195 -37.99 31.58 -24.62
CA ASN A 195 -38.15 32.28 -25.88
C ASN A 195 -39.54 32.92 -25.82
N ILE A 196 -39.61 34.17 -25.37
CA ILE A 196 -40.87 34.90 -25.20
C ILE A 196 -41.10 35.78 -26.44
N ARG A 197 -42.19 35.53 -27.16
CA ARG A 197 -42.71 36.42 -28.21
C ARG A 197 -43.91 37.17 -27.66
N THR A 198 -43.78 38.46 -27.44
CA THR A 198 -44.88 39.33 -27.05
C THR A 198 -45.50 40.00 -28.28
N TYR A 199 -46.83 39.99 -28.34
CA TYR A 199 -47.61 40.74 -29.33
C TYR A 199 -48.34 41.89 -28.61
N PRO A 200 -48.56 43.03 -29.27
CA PRO A 200 -49.34 44.13 -28.70
C PRO A 200 -50.79 43.69 -28.48
N VAL A 201 -51.38 44.11 -27.36
CA VAL A 201 -52.81 43.97 -27.11
C VAL A 201 -53.52 45.02 -27.96
N GLU A 202 -54.41 44.62 -28.87
CA GLU A 202 -55.34 45.55 -29.49
C GLU A 202 -56.31 46.04 -28.41
N GLU A 203 -56.21 47.31 -28.02
CA GLU A 203 -57.23 47.95 -27.19
C GLU A 203 -58.52 48.03 -28.02
N GLY A 204 -59.54 47.29 -27.58
CA GLY A 204 -60.88 47.38 -28.13
C GLY A 204 -61.47 48.77 -27.94
N LEU A 205 -62.09 49.28 -29.01
CA LEU A 205 -63.00 50.43 -29.03
C LEU A 205 -64.19 50.24 -28.08
#